data_AF-A0A3B9AW29-F1
#
_entry.id   AF-A0A3B9AW29-F1
#
_cell.length_a   1.000
_cell.length_b   1.000
_cell.length_c   1.000
_cell.angle_alpha   90.00
_cell.angle_beta   90.00
_cell.angle_gamma   90.00
#
_symmetry.space_group_name_H-M   'P 1'
#
loop_
_entity.id
_entity.type
_entity.pdbx_description
1 polymer ?
#
loop_
_entity_poly.entity_id
_entity_poly.type
_entity_poly.pdbx_seq_one_letter_code
_entity_poly.pdbx_strand_id
1 'polypeptide(L)'
;NFHLKPEKWWHTLQKSLGLDTDINFEENPEFSEKFWLKGDFEELIRQQFTPELQGFLTERPPAQLEGTNYYLIGYKPKKKMEADEAIWFYRHCLEIVALLQQKKGEALLKLAELEKVKEVKLHD
;
A
#
# COMPACT_ATOMS: atom_id res chain seq x y z
N ASN A 1 -3.69 -3.06 7.35
CA ASN A 1 -3.14 -4.03 6.37
C ASN A 1 -3.68 -3.70 5.00
N PHE A 2 -2.92 -3.93 3.93
CA PHE A 2 -3.39 -3.73 2.56
C PHE A 2 -2.89 -4.86 1.64
N HIS A 3 -3.60 -5.09 0.54
CA HIS A 3 -3.18 -5.94 -0.57
C HIS A 3 -3.25 -5.15 -1.87
N LEU A 4 -2.17 -5.16 -2.64
CA LEU A 4 -2.06 -4.51 -3.95
C LEU A 4 -1.74 -5.55 -5.02
N LYS A 5 -2.53 -5.59 -6.10
CA LYS A 5 -2.33 -6.49 -7.23
C LYS A 5 -2.47 -5.75 -8.56
N PRO A 6 -1.67 -6.03 -9.59
CA PRO A 6 -1.89 -5.47 -10.93
C PRO A 6 -3.23 -5.91 -11.52
N GLU A 7 -3.97 -5.02 -12.18
CA GLU A 7 -5.36 -5.25 -12.59
C GLU A 7 -5.51 -6.28 -13.72
N LYS A 8 -4.48 -6.49 -14.57
CA LYS A 8 -4.52 -7.48 -15.68
C LYS A 8 -4.88 -8.91 -15.24
N TRP A 9 -4.81 -9.22 -13.95
CA TRP A 9 -5.17 -10.52 -13.38
C TRP A 9 -6.66 -10.66 -12.97
N TRP A 10 -7.47 -9.59 -13.05
CA TRP A 10 -8.80 -9.53 -12.42
C TRP A 10 -10.01 -9.46 -13.38
N HIS A 11 -9.82 -9.43 -14.70
CA HIS A 11 -10.93 -9.53 -15.67
C HIS A 11 -11.83 -10.77 -15.47
N THR A 12 -11.37 -11.78 -14.74
CA THR A 12 -12.13 -13.00 -14.44
C THR A 12 -12.88 -12.93 -13.09
N LEU A 13 -12.51 -12.04 -12.16
CA LEU A 13 -12.99 -12.05 -10.77
C LEU A 13 -14.08 -11.02 -10.46
N GLN A 14 -14.32 -10.05 -11.35
CA GLN A 14 -15.45 -9.10 -11.28
C GLN A 14 -16.83 -9.78 -11.23
N LYS A 15 -16.96 -11.07 -11.54
CA LYS A 15 -18.24 -11.78 -11.59
C LYS A 15 -18.67 -12.49 -10.29
N SER A 16 -17.86 -12.57 -9.23
CA SER A 16 -18.23 -13.49 -8.11
C SER A 16 -18.04 -13.05 -6.67
N LEU A 17 -17.46 -11.89 -6.34
CA LEU A 17 -17.16 -11.58 -4.94
C LEU A 17 -17.55 -10.15 -4.57
N GLY A 18 -18.84 -9.92 -4.34
CA GLY A 18 -19.36 -8.69 -3.72
C GLY A 18 -18.99 -8.56 -2.24
N LEU A 19 -17.70 -8.75 -1.90
CA LEU A 19 -17.22 -8.74 -0.51
C LEU A 19 -15.95 -7.90 -0.28
N ASP A 20 -15.22 -7.45 -1.31
CA ASP A 20 -14.05 -6.57 -1.16
C ASP A 20 -14.13 -5.39 -2.14
N THR A 21 -14.34 -4.18 -1.64
CA THR A 21 -14.36 -2.95 -2.43
C THR A 21 -12.93 -2.51 -2.74
N ASP A 22 -12.67 -2.18 -4.01
CA ASP A 22 -11.41 -1.60 -4.45
C ASP A 22 -11.27 -0.15 -3.99
N ILE A 23 -10.05 0.24 -3.60
CA ILE A 23 -9.72 1.59 -3.14
C ILE A 23 -9.14 2.36 -4.33
N ASN A 24 -10.02 3.09 -5.03
CA ASN A 24 -9.66 3.93 -6.17
C ASN A 24 -9.29 5.36 -5.76
N PHE A 25 -8.41 6.00 -6.52
CA PHE A 25 -7.96 7.39 -6.35
C PHE A 25 -8.35 8.21 -7.58
N GLU A 26 -9.30 9.14 -7.42
CA GLU A 26 -9.82 9.97 -8.52
C GLU A 26 -8.73 10.91 -9.08
N GLU A 27 -7.82 11.36 -8.23
CA GLU A 27 -6.71 12.25 -8.59
C GLU A 27 -5.59 11.51 -9.35
N ASN A 28 -5.60 10.18 -9.34
CA ASN A 28 -4.64 9.34 -10.06
C ASN A 28 -5.32 8.13 -10.71
N PRO A 29 -6.09 8.37 -11.79
CA PRO A 29 -6.84 7.33 -12.46
C PRO A 29 -5.91 6.26 -13.05
N GLU A 30 -4.71 6.63 -13.51
CA GLU A 30 -3.75 5.67 -14.06
C GLU A 30 -3.32 4.61 -13.03
N PHE A 31 -3.13 5.02 -11.76
CA PHE A 31 -2.84 4.07 -10.69
C PHE A 31 -4.03 3.13 -10.47
N SER A 32 -5.24 3.68 -10.39
CA SER A 32 -6.49 2.94 -10.15
C SER A 32 -6.80 1.94 -11.28
N GLU A 33 -6.44 2.26 -12.53
CA GLU A 33 -6.56 1.36 -13.69
C GLU A 33 -5.44 0.30 -13.81
N LYS A 34 -4.35 0.48 -13.05
CA LYS A 34 -3.22 -0.47 -13.08
C LYS A 34 -3.27 -1.43 -11.92
N PHE A 35 -3.90 -1.07 -10.82
CA PHE A 35 -3.85 -1.82 -9.58
C PHE A 35 -5.21 -1.93 -8.89
N TRP A 36 -5.46 -3.12 -8.39
CA TRP A 36 -6.49 -3.40 -7.42
C TRP A 36 -5.89 -3.30 -6.01
N LEU A 37 -6.38 -2.34 -5.22
CA LEU A 37 -5.94 -2.07 -3.85
C LEU A 37 -7.08 -2.31 -2.88
N LYS A 38 -6.85 -3.11 -1.84
CA LYS A 38 -7.85 -3.34 -0.79
C LYS A 38 -7.25 -3.42 0.60
N GLY A 39 -8.10 -3.23 1.61
CA GLY A 39 -7.79 -3.53 3.00
C GLY A 39 -8.85 -2.97 3.96
N ASP A 40 -8.77 -3.36 5.22
CA ASP A 40 -9.84 -3.13 6.22
C ASP A 40 -9.99 -1.66 6.64
N PHE A 41 -8.96 -0.83 6.42
CA PHE A 41 -8.89 0.56 6.88
C PHE A 41 -8.63 1.50 5.71
N GLU A 42 -9.64 1.68 4.85
CA GLU A 42 -9.54 2.46 3.61
C GLU A 42 -8.92 3.84 3.82
N GLU A 43 -9.39 4.61 4.80
CA GLU A 43 -8.87 5.96 5.09
C GLU A 43 -7.37 5.98 5.39
N LEU A 44 -6.87 5.01 6.17
CA LEU A 44 -5.44 4.90 6.47
C LEU A 44 -4.65 4.49 5.23
N ILE A 45 -5.21 3.60 4.40
CA ILE A 45 -4.60 3.17 3.15
C ILE A 45 -4.50 4.37 2.19
N ARG A 46 -5.55 5.19 2.08
CA ARG A 46 -5.54 6.42 1.27
C ARG A 46 -4.46 7.40 1.72
N GLN A 47 -4.23 7.54 3.02
CA GLN A 47 -3.16 8.37 3.56
C GLN A 47 -1.76 7.80 3.28
N GLN A 48 -1.60 6.47 3.29
CA GLN A 48 -0.33 5.79 3.02
C GLN A 48 0.04 5.82 1.53
N PHE A 49 -0.94 5.65 0.65
CA PHE A 49 -0.78 5.69 -0.80
C PHE A 49 -0.78 7.13 -1.28
N THR A 50 0.31 7.85 -0.98
CA THR A 50 0.51 9.23 -1.44
C THR A 50 0.64 9.29 -2.97
N PRO A 51 0.44 10.46 -3.61
CA PRO A 51 0.67 10.62 -5.04
C PRO A 51 2.07 10.18 -5.50
N GLU A 52 3.09 10.41 -4.67
CA GLU A 52 4.47 9.96 -4.93
C GLU A 52 4.58 8.43 -4.94
N LEU A 53 4.00 7.74 -3.94
CA LEU A 53 4.00 6.29 -3.89
C LEU A 53 3.21 5.69 -5.06
N GLN A 54 2.03 6.25 -5.36
CA GLN A 54 1.21 5.82 -6.48
C GLN A 54 1.98 5.97 -7.81
N GLY A 55 2.62 7.12 -8.05
CA GLY A 55 3.43 7.35 -9.25
C GLY A 55 4.60 6.36 -9.35
N PHE A 56 5.31 6.15 -8.24
CA PHE A 56 6.42 5.20 -8.18
C PHE A 56 5.99 3.76 -8.52
N LEU A 57 4.87 3.31 -7.96
CA LEU A 57 4.28 1.99 -8.26
C LEU A 57 3.83 1.89 -9.72
N THR A 58 3.24 2.95 -10.26
CA THR A 58 2.74 3.03 -11.63
C THR A 58 3.83 2.98 -12.70
N GLU A 59 4.98 3.63 -12.46
CA GLU A 59 6.14 3.63 -13.37
C GLU A 59 6.84 2.27 -13.40
N ARG A 60 6.93 1.60 -12.26
CA ARG A 60 7.65 0.33 -12.08
C ARG A 60 6.78 -0.66 -11.34
N PRO A 61 5.83 -1.33 -12.00
CA PRO A 61 4.86 -2.16 -11.30
C PRO A 61 5.54 -3.32 -10.56
N PRO A 62 5.41 -3.42 -9.23
CA PRO A 62 5.74 -4.64 -8.53
C PRO A 62 4.68 -5.69 -8.86
N ALA A 63 5.00 -6.95 -8.55
CA ALA A 63 4.14 -8.05 -8.95
C ALA A 63 2.90 -8.21 -8.07
N GLN A 64 3.06 -8.30 -6.75
CA GLN A 64 2.00 -8.20 -5.73
C GLN A 64 2.66 -7.68 -4.45
N LEU A 65 1.93 -6.86 -3.68
CA LEU A 65 2.37 -6.37 -2.39
C LEU A 65 1.32 -6.63 -1.32
N GLU A 66 1.78 -6.95 -0.12
CA GLU A 66 0.96 -7.01 1.08
C GLU A 66 1.62 -6.22 2.19
N GLY A 67 0.92 -5.22 2.71
CA GLY A 67 1.31 -4.51 3.92
C GLY A 67 0.65 -5.14 5.13
N THR A 68 1.43 -5.73 6.03
CA THR A 68 0.93 -6.34 7.27
C THR A 68 1.73 -5.85 8.48
N ASN A 69 1.07 -5.15 9.40
CA ASN A 69 1.68 -4.54 10.60
C ASN A 69 2.98 -3.75 10.29
N TYR A 70 4.13 -4.38 10.51
CA TYR A 70 5.47 -3.80 10.34
C TYR A 70 6.20 -4.31 9.09
N TYR A 71 5.56 -5.16 8.29
CA TYR A 71 6.17 -5.85 7.16
C TYR A 71 5.52 -5.43 5.85
N LEU A 72 6.35 -5.31 4.82
CA LEU A 72 5.93 -5.33 3.43
C LEU A 72 6.37 -6.67 2.85
N ILE A 73 5.42 -7.41 2.27
CA ILE A 73 5.70 -8.65 1.56
C ILE A 73 5.48 -8.38 0.08
N GLY A 74 6.56 -8.46 -0.72
CA GLY A 74 6.49 -8.41 -2.18
C GLY A 74 6.73 -9.79 -2.78
N TYR A 75 5.90 -10.21 -3.75
CA TYR A 75 6.08 -11.51 -4.40
C TYR A 75 5.52 -11.59 -5.83
N LYS A 76 6.01 -12.56 -6.60
CA LYS A 76 5.50 -12.94 -7.94
C LYS A 76 4.82 -14.31 -7.85
N PRO A 77 3.47 -14.40 -7.87
CA PRO A 77 2.78 -15.68 -7.78
C PRO A 77 3.23 -16.64 -8.88
N LYS A 78 3.51 -17.90 -8.51
CA LYS A 78 3.85 -18.99 -9.45
C LYS A 78 5.06 -18.70 -10.35
N LYS A 79 5.90 -17.71 -10.01
CA LYS A 79 7.10 -17.37 -10.77
C LYS A 79 8.32 -17.34 -9.87
N LYS A 80 9.31 -18.16 -10.22
CA LYS A 80 10.66 -18.06 -9.70
C LYS A 80 11.35 -16.86 -10.38
N MET A 81 12.03 -16.03 -9.60
CA MET A 81 12.85 -14.94 -10.13
C MET A 81 14.29 -15.44 -10.32
N GLU A 82 14.93 -15.02 -11.42
CA GLU A 82 16.37 -15.16 -11.58
C GLU A 82 17.12 -14.20 -10.64
N ALA A 83 18.41 -14.46 -10.39
CA ALA A 83 19.18 -13.72 -9.39
C ALA A 83 19.13 -12.19 -9.59
N ASP A 84 19.34 -11.71 -10.83
CA ASP A 84 19.32 -10.28 -11.13
C ASP A 84 17.92 -9.67 -10.98
N GLU A 85 16.88 -10.40 -11.38
CA GLU A 85 15.47 -10.00 -11.19
C GLU A 85 15.14 -9.91 -9.69
N ALA A 86 15.62 -10.86 -8.88
CA ALA A 86 15.40 -10.89 -7.45
C ALA A 86 16.11 -9.72 -6.74
N ILE A 87 17.34 -9.39 -7.13
CA ILE A 87 18.08 -8.24 -6.59
C ILE A 87 17.37 -6.94 -6.93
N TRP A 88 16.97 -6.76 -8.19
CA TRP A 88 16.21 -5.59 -8.61
C TRP A 88 14.89 -5.48 -7.85
N PHE A 89 14.15 -6.57 -7.74
CA PHE A 89 12.86 -6.62 -7.04
C PHE A 89 13.01 -6.28 -5.55
N TYR A 90 14.03 -6.82 -4.90
CA TYR A 90 14.34 -6.50 -3.50
C TYR A 90 14.62 -5.01 -3.30
N ARG A 91 15.48 -4.41 -4.13
CA ARG A 91 15.78 -2.97 -4.07
C ARG A 91 14.53 -2.13 -4.30
N HIS A 92 13.71 -2.52 -5.26
CA HIS A 92 12.45 -1.84 -5.53
C HIS A 92 11.49 -1.92 -4.33
N CYS A 93 11.40 -3.06 -3.64
CA CYS A 93 10.65 -3.18 -2.39
C CYS A 93 11.21 -2.29 -1.27
N LEU A 94 12.53 -2.12 -1.16
CA LEU A 94 13.12 -1.20 -0.18
C LEU A 94 12.73 0.26 -0.43
N GLU A 95 12.70 0.69 -1.70
CA GLU A 95 12.25 2.04 -2.08
C GLU A 95 10.78 2.26 -1.70
N ILE A 96 9.92 1.26 -1.94
CA ILE A 96 8.50 1.30 -1.51
C ILE A 96 8.40 1.44 0.02
N VAL A 97 9.19 0.66 0.77
CA VAL A 97 9.21 0.77 2.24
C VAL A 97 9.64 2.16 2.68
N ALA A 98 10.65 2.76 2.03
CA ALA A 98 11.09 4.11 2.35
C ALA A 98 9.97 5.14 2.13
N LEU A 99 9.26 5.07 1.00
CA LEU A 99 8.11 5.94 0.70
C LEU A 99 6.97 5.76 1.71
N LEU A 100 6.65 4.52 2.09
CA LEU A 100 5.66 4.22 3.13
C LEU A 100 6.07 4.74 4.51
N GLN A 101 7.38 4.78 4.81
CA GLN A 101 7.91 5.22 6.10
C GLN A 101 8.00 6.75 6.23
N GLN A 102 8.22 7.49 5.14
CA GLN A 102 8.29 8.95 5.16
C GLN A 102 7.06 9.58 5.85
N LYS A 103 5.88 8.97 5.72
CA LYS A 103 4.65 9.41 6.39
C LYS A 103 4.34 8.72 7.73
N LYS A 104 4.96 7.57 8.03
CA LYS A 104 4.79 6.91 9.33
C LYS A 104 5.34 7.76 10.48
N GLY A 105 6.41 8.52 10.24
CA GLY A 105 6.95 9.49 11.20
C GLY A 105 5.93 10.58 11.58
N GLU A 106 5.29 11.18 10.59
CA GLU A 106 4.27 12.22 10.78
C GLU A 106 3.00 11.69 11.47
N ALA A 107 2.53 10.50 11.07
CA ALA A 107 1.35 9.88 11.67
C ALA A 107 1.57 9.44 13.13
N LEU A 108 2.74 8.89 13.46
CA LEU A 108 3.11 8.53 14.83
C LEU A 108 3.26 9.77 15.73
N LEU A 109 3.83 10.85 15.21
CA LEU A 109 3.89 12.13 15.92
C LEU A 109 2.49 12.65 16.24
N LYS A 110 1.59 12.65 15.26
CA LYS A 110 0.21 13.11 15.44
C LYS A 110 -0.58 12.23 16.42
N LEU A 111 -0.36 10.91 16.41
CA LEU A 111 -0.94 9.99 17.40
C LEU A 111 -0.40 10.25 18.80
N ALA A 112 0.92 10.43 18.95
CA ALA A 112 1.53 10.75 20.25
C ALA A 112 1.05 12.11 20.79
N GLU A 113 0.82 13.09 19.94
CA GLU A 113 0.20 14.38 20.31
C GLU A 113 -1.26 14.21 20.77
N LEU A 114 -2.04 13.39 20.08
CA LEU A 114 -3.43 13.09 20.46
C LEU A 114 -3.52 12.32 21.79
N GLU A 115 -2.58 11.41 22.07
CA GLU A 115 -2.49 10.71 23.36
C GLU A 115 -2.14 11.67 24.50
N LYS A 116 -1.15 12.56 24.31
CA LYS A 116 -0.81 13.60 25.30
C LYS A 116 -1.99 14.52 25.61
N VAL A 117 -2.74 14.94 24.59
CA VAL A 117 -3.93 15.81 24.80
C VAL A 117 -5.05 15.09 25.56
N LYS A 118 -5.18 13.76 25.40
CA LYS A 118 -6.14 12.96 26.17
C LYS A 118 -5.72 12.80 27.63
N GLU A 119 -4.43 12.57 27.90
CA GLU A 119 -3.91 12.47 29.27
C GLU A 119 -4.09 13.76 30.07
N VAL A 120 -3.86 14.93 29.47
CA VAL A 120 -4.08 16.22 30.13
C VAL A 120 -5.55 16.41 30.51
N LYS A 121 -6.48 16.06 29.62
CA LYS A 121 -7.93 16.18 29.87
C LYS A 121 -8.52 15.16 30.85
N LEU A 122 -7.78 14.12 31.20
CA LEU A 122 -8.19 13.12 32.20
C LEU A 122 -7.79 13.50 33.63
N HIS A 123 -6.94 14.53 33.77
CA HIS A 123 -6.42 15.01 35.04
C HIS A 123 -6.91 16.42 35.44
N ASP A 124 -7.81 17.00 34.64
CA ASP A 124 -8.60 18.22 34.93
C ASP A 124 -10.05 17.85 35.29
#